data_AF-A0A952IA08-F1
#
_entry.id   AF-A0A952IA08-F1
#
_cell.length_a   1.000
_cell.length_b   1.000
_cell.length_c   1.000
_cell.angle_alpha   90.00
_cell.angle_beta   90.00
_cell.angle_gamma   90.00
#
_symmetry.space_group_name_H-M   'P 1'
#
loop_
_entity.id
_entity.type
_entity.pdbx_description
1 polymer ?
#
loop_
_entity_poly.entity_id
_entity_poly.type
_entity_poly.pdbx_seq_one_letter_code
_entity_poly.pdbx_strand_id
1 'polypeptide(L)'
;MKNILLIAVIFISLSDLRSQQLAFPGAEGFGAFSKGGRGGEVLYVTNLNDKGPGSLRWAVEQEGPRTIVFGVSGTIDLKTRLNIQNPFLTIAGQTAPGDGICLKGETLKILTHDIIIRYIRVRVGNAKFNVGGTNQGKDAIDISVGKDIIVDHCSAGWSLDEAVSASTKLPTLDRVTVQWCFITEGLNVDNHGYGSLIRGTGGAKYSYLHNLYAHNRGRNPRPGNYDVNPYDKDPDGLLLDFSNNVIYNWGGDHAGYNSDSKSITKLNYVGNYLIPGSDSEATGIAYSTGSPYNSSYFEGNYYDDKKPENQWELVKFRKSWTAKQISDYKQNKPFKTTSVKLEDAKSAYKHVLEHGGASLPLRDAVDKRIVSEIKNRSGKIINSQEDIGGWPILKSAPAPKDTDLDGIPDVWEMKNGLDLKNSSDGNKVAEDGYTMLEKYLNQMVEYKTPEESDHN
;
A
#
# COMPACT_ATOMS: atom_id res chain seq x y z
N MET A 1 -0.42 76.45 4.53
CA MET A 1 0.08 75.07 4.75
C MET A 1 -0.78 74.14 3.93
N LYS A 2 -0.24 73.53 2.87
CA LYS A 2 -0.94 72.58 1.99
C LYS A 2 -0.68 71.17 2.53
N ASN A 3 -1.71 70.53 3.07
CA ASN A 3 -1.63 69.13 3.49
C ASN A 3 -1.83 68.24 2.27
N ILE A 4 -0.76 67.60 1.80
CA ILE A 4 -0.78 66.56 0.78
C ILE A 4 -1.04 65.25 1.51
N LEU A 5 -2.20 64.64 1.25
CA LEU A 5 -2.58 63.33 1.77
C LEU A 5 -1.85 62.27 0.94
N LEU A 6 -0.88 61.59 1.54
CA LEU A 6 -0.14 60.49 0.93
C LEU A 6 -0.99 59.21 1.03
N ILE A 7 -1.57 58.75 -0.08
CA ILE A 7 -2.26 57.45 -0.14
C ILE A 7 -1.21 56.36 -0.34
N ALA A 8 -0.95 55.58 0.70
CA ALA A 8 -0.13 54.38 0.62
C ALA A 8 -0.95 53.25 -0.04
N VAL A 9 -0.58 52.87 -1.27
CA VAL A 9 -1.13 51.70 -1.94
C VAL A 9 -0.41 50.46 -1.38
N ILE A 10 -1.11 49.69 -0.56
CA ILE A 10 -0.65 48.38 -0.07
C ILE A 10 -0.84 47.37 -1.21
N PHE A 11 0.27 46.94 -1.83
CA PHE A 11 0.26 45.78 -2.72
C PHE A 11 0.10 44.52 -1.86
N ILE A 12 -1.13 44.00 -1.79
CA ILE A 12 -1.39 42.65 -1.28
C ILE A 12 -0.95 41.68 -2.38
N SER A 13 0.17 41.00 -2.18
CA SER A 13 0.53 39.85 -3.01
C SER A 13 -0.48 38.74 -2.74
N LEU A 14 -1.42 38.56 -3.68
CA LEU A 14 -2.24 37.35 -3.76
C LEU A 14 -1.29 36.18 -3.99
N SER A 15 -0.95 35.48 -2.93
CA SER A 15 -0.34 34.16 -3.02
C SER A 15 -1.47 33.20 -3.38
N ASP A 16 -1.41 32.61 -4.57
CA ASP A 16 -2.31 31.52 -4.95
C ASP A 16 -2.12 30.37 -3.96
N LEU A 17 -3.01 30.29 -2.98
CA LEU A 17 -3.16 29.14 -2.09
C LEU A 17 -3.71 27.97 -2.91
N ARG A 18 -2.84 27.31 -3.68
CA ARG A 18 -3.18 26.02 -4.29
C ARG A 18 -3.17 24.96 -3.20
N SER A 19 -4.26 24.18 -3.12
CA SER A 19 -4.33 22.97 -2.29
C SER A 19 -3.13 22.06 -2.63
N GLN A 20 -2.63 21.32 -1.64
CA GLN A 20 -1.53 20.37 -1.87
C GLN A 20 -1.96 19.33 -2.92
N GLN A 21 -1.14 19.13 -3.96
CA GLN A 21 -1.44 18.20 -5.04
C GLN A 21 -1.40 16.75 -4.53
N LEU A 22 -2.46 15.98 -4.78
CA LEU A 22 -2.47 14.54 -4.50
C LEU A 22 -1.38 13.83 -5.32
N ALA A 23 -0.94 12.65 -4.86
CA ALA A 23 -0.02 11.79 -5.58
C ALA A 23 -0.61 11.39 -6.95
N PHE A 24 -1.90 11.07 -6.97
CA PHE A 24 -2.74 10.78 -8.14
C PHE A 24 -4.22 10.88 -7.73
N PRO A 25 -5.16 11.00 -8.68
CA PRO A 25 -6.60 10.90 -8.39
C PRO A 25 -6.92 9.58 -7.69
N GLY A 26 -7.57 9.64 -6.52
CA GLY A 26 -7.85 8.46 -5.69
C GLY A 26 -6.73 8.05 -4.72
N ALA A 27 -5.65 8.83 -4.60
CA ALA A 27 -4.70 8.68 -3.49
C ALA A 27 -5.34 9.15 -2.18
N GLU A 28 -5.40 8.28 -1.18
CA GLU A 28 -6.03 8.54 0.12
C GLU A 28 -5.05 8.34 1.28
N GLY A 29 -5.51 8.57 2.51
CA GLY A 29 -4.72 8.30 3.71
C GLY A 29 -3.58 9.28 3.94
N PHE A 30 -2.69 8.95 4.88
CA PHE A 30 -1.64 9.88 5.31
C PHE A 30 -0.55 10.10 4.26
N GLY A 31 -0.35 9.16 3.33
CA GLY A 31 0.62 9.23 2.24
C GLY A 31 0.06 9.82 0.94
N ALA A 32 -1.21 10.25 0.93
CA ALA A 32 -1.95 10.72 -0.25
C ALA A 32 -1.26 11.84 -1.05
N PHE A 33 -0.38 12.61 -0.41
CA PHE A 33 0.28 13.78 -0.99
C PHE A 33 1.75 13.54 -1.33
N SER A 34 2.18 12.28 -1.42
CA SER A 34 3.53 11.95 -1.90
C SER A 34 3.79 12.60 -3.25
N LYS A 35 4.94 13.28 -3.40
CA LYS A 35 5.31 13.89 -4.68
C LYS A 35 5.73 12.85 -5.72
N GLY A 36 6.27 11.73 -5.29
CA GLY A 36 6.89 10.74 -6.18
C GLY A 36 7.91 11.39 -7.14
N GLY A 37 7.92 10.91 -8.38
CA GLY A 37 8.78 11.38 -9.47
C GLY A 37 8.28 12.61 -10.24
N ARG A 38 7.23 13.31 -9.78
CA ARG A 38 6.60 14.41 -10.51
C ARG A 38 7.60 15.48 -10.96
N GLY A 39 7.58 15.81 -12.25
CA GLY A 39 8.45 16.82 -12.86
C GLY A 39 9.91 16.37 -13.04
N GLY A 40 10.19 15.09 -12.80
CA GLY A 40 11.52 14.50 -12.89
C GLY A 40 11.84 13.89 -14.25
N GLU A 41 12.92 13.13 -14.28
CA GLU A 41 13.31 12.33 -15.45
C GLU A 41 12.42 11.09 -15.62
N VAL A 42 12.37 10.57 -16.84
CA VAL A 42 11.65 9.34 -17.15
C VAL A 42 12.66 8.25 -17.47
N LEU A 43 12.59 7.15 -16.72
CA LEU A 43 13.53 6.04 -16.85
C LEU A 43 12.79 4.78 -17.29
N TYR A 44 13.18 4.28 -18.47
CA TYR A 44 12.62 3.06 -19.03
C TYR A 44 13.31 1.81 -18.50
N VAL A 45 12.51 0.87 -17.98
CA VAL A 45 12.94 -0.52 -17.83
C VAL A 45 12.78 -1.22 -19.17
N THR A 46 13.89 -1.67 -19.74
CA THR A 46 13.98 -2.26 -21.09
C THR A 46 14.45 -3.72 -21.09
N ASN A 47 14.81 -4.26 -19.92
CA ASN A 47 15.15 -5.67 -19.78
C ASN A 47 14.79 -6.21 -18.38
N LEU A 48 14.72 -7.54 -18.27
CA LEU A 48 14.36 -8.25 -17.04
C LEU A 48 15.57 -8.68 -16.19
N ASN A 49 16.77 -8.18 -16.50
CA ASN A 49 17.96 -8.49 -15.70
C ASN A 49 17.84 -7.85 -14.32
N ASP A 50 18.45 -8.47 -13.31
CA ASP A 50 18.46 -7.93 -11.94
C ASP A 50 19.25 -6.60 -11.83
N LYS A 51 20.24 -6.37 -12.70
CA LYS A 51 21.11 -5.20 -12.66
C LYS A 51 21.64 -4.81 -14.04
N GLY A 52 22.23 -3.61 -14.11
CA GLY A 52 22.82 -3.03 -15.31
C GLY A 52 21.85 -2.08 -16.03
N PRO A 53 22.34 -1.26 -16.97
CA PRO A 53 21.52 -0.29 -17.69
C PRO A 53 20.23 -0.91 -18.26
N GLY A 54 19.12 -0.17 -18.13
CA GLY A 54 17.79 -0.64 -18.56
C GLY A 54 17.11 -1.65 -17.63
N SER A 55 17.73 -2.10 -16.54
CA SER A 55 17.06 -2.89 -15.50
C SER A 55 16.27 -2.00 -14.53
N LEU A 56 15.28 -2.59 -13.85
CA LEU A 56 14.54 -1.89 -12.79
C LEU A 56 15.49 -1.42 -11.67
N ARG A 57 16.46 -2.24 -11.28
CA ARG A 57 17.42 -1.87 -10.23
C ARG A 57 18.23 -0.64 -10.61
N TRP A 58 18.76 -0.62 -11.83
CA TRP A 58 19.51 0.54 -12.33
C TRP A 58 18.66 1.82 -12.26
N ALA A 59 17.39 1.76 -12.67
CA ALA A 59 16.49 2.91 -12.63
C ALA A 59 16.13 3.35 -11.19
N VAL A 60 15.91 2.39 -10.28
CA VAL A 60 15.66 2.65 -8.86
C VAL A 60 16.87 3.31 -8.18
N GLU A 61 18.08 2.90 -8.54
CA GLU A 61 19.33 3.40 -7.95
C GLU A 61 19.78 4.76 -8.50
N GLN A 62 19.11 5.31 -9.53
CA GLN A 62 19.39 6.67 -10.00
C GLN A 62 19.02 7.72 -8.94
N GLU A 63 19.72 8.86 -8.99
CA GLU A 63 19.45 10.03 -8.15
C GLU A 63 18.46 10.99 -8.83
N GLY A 64 17.91 11.91 -8.04
CA GLY A 64 16.96 12.92 -8.52
C GLY A 64 15.52 12.43 -8.66
N PRO A 65 14.56 13.37 -8.84
CA PRO A 65 13.18 13.02 -9.11
C PRO A 65 13.06 12.22 -10.41
N ARG A 66 12.38 11.07 -10.35
CA ARG A 66 12.24 10.19 -11.51
C ARG A 66 10.96 9.35 -11.50
N THR A 67 10.41 9.14 -12.68
CA THR A 67 9.30 8.22 -12.92
C THR A 67 9.81 7.03 -13.73
N ILE A 68 9.67 5.84 -13.17
CA ILE A 68 10.04 4.59 -13.82
C ILE A 68 8.84 4.04 -14.57
N VAL A 69 9.02 3.85 -15.87
CA VAL A 69 8.04 3.25 -16.80
C VAL A 69 8.62 1.97 -17.41
N PHE A 70 7.78 1.10 -17.95
CA PHE A 70 8.18 -0.24 -18.38
C PHE A 70 7.97 -0.44 -19.88
N GLY A 71 9.07 -0.62 -20.62
CA GLY A 71 9.07 -1.06 -22.03
C GLY A 71 9.05 -2.59 -22.20
N VAL A 72 9.14 -3.33 -21.10
CA VAL A 72 9.08 -4.80 -21.07
C VAL A 72 8.15 -5.28 -19.97
N SER A 73 7.74 -6.53 -20.04
CA SER A 73 6.94 -7.20 -19.03
C SER A 73 7.49 -8.59 -18.76
N GLY A 74 7.21 -9.14 -17.59
CA GLY A 74 7.78 -10.42 -17.16
C GLY A 74 8.16 -10.45 -15.69
N THR A 75 8.88 -11.52 -15.34
CA THR A 75 9.40 -11.71 -13.97
C THR A 75 10.86 -11.28 -13.91
N ILE A 76 11.18 -10.39 -12.97
CA ILE A 76 12.54 -9.98 -12.63
C ILE A 76 12.99 -10.80 -11.42
N ASP A 77 13.98 -11.66 -11.62
CA ASP A 77 14.55 -12.50 -10.57
C ASP A 77 15.65 -11.75 -9.80
N LEU A 78 15.27 -11.15 -8.68
CA LEU A 78 16.14 -10.32 -7.86
C LEU A 78 17.20 -11.17 -7.15
N LYS A 79 18.48 -10.76 -7.26
CA LYS A 79 19.58 -11.49 -6.62
C LYS A 79 19.85 -11.02 -5.20
N THR A 80 19.61 -9.75 -4.95
CA THR A 80 19.65 -9.09 -3.63
C THR A 80 18.41 -8.22 -3.45
N ARG A 81 18.15 -7.76 -2.21
CA ARG A 81 17.08 -6.79 -1.94
C ARG A 81 17.15 -5.60 -2.92
N LEU A 82 16.01 -5.19 -3.43
CA LEU A 82 15.89 -3.97 -4.22
C LEU A 82 15.62 -2.81 -3.26
N ASN A 83 16.66 -2.08 -2.89
CA ASN A 83 16.56 -0.98 -1.94
C ASN A 83 16.29 0.33 -2.67
N ILE A 84 15.19 1.00 -2.34
CA ILE A 84 14.89 2.37 -2.78
C ILE A 84 15.47 3.32 -1.73
N GLN A 85 16.64 3.90 -2.02
CA GLN A 85 17.36 4.83 -1.12
C GLN A 85 17.29 6.29 -1.58
N ASN A 86 17.12 6.54 -2.88
CA ASN A 86 17.02 7.89 -3.44
C ASN A 86 15.54 8.33 -3.50
N PRO A 87 15.20 9.51 -2.94
CA PRO A 87 13.81 9.99 -2.81
C PRO A 87 13.20 10.40 -4.16
N PHE A 88 11.94 10.84 -4.13
CA PHE A 88 11.21 11.38 -5.29
C PHE A 88 11.13 10.37 -6.44
N LEU A 89 10.55 9.20 -6.14
CA LEU A 89 10.43 8.10 -7.10
C LEU A 89 8.97 7.69 -7.29
N THR A 90 8.56 7.61 -8.55
CA THR A 90 7.33 6.90 -8.95
C THR A 90 7.72 5.62 -9.70
N ILE A 91 7.20 4.45 -9.28
CA ILE A 91 7.22 3.21 -10.07
C ILE A 91 5.82 2.99 -10.64
N ALA A 92 5.67 3.19 -11.95
CA ALA A 92 4.39 3.13 -12.65
C ALA A 92 4.18 1.77 -13.34
N GLY A 93 3.91 0.72 -12.57
CA GLY A 93 3.75 -0.66 -13.06
C GLY A 93 2.65 -0.84 -14.10
N GLN A 94 1.63 0.04 -14.11
CA GLN A 94 0.55 0.02 -15.09
C GLN A 94 1.01 0.29 -16.52
N THR A 95 2.22 0.85 -16.71
CA THR A 95 2.81 1.10 -18.04
C THR A 95 3.38 -0.15 -18.70
N ALA A 96 3.64 -1.21 -17.91
CA ALA A 96 4.19 -2.44 -18.46
C ALA A 96 3.26 -3.04 -19.53
N PRO A 97 3.78 -3.53 -20.66
CA PRO A 97 2.96 -4.22 -21.65
C PRO A 97 2.51 -5.60 -21.13
N GLY A 98 1.70 -6.31 -21.93
CA GLY A 98 1.35 -7.71 -21.68
C GLY A 98 0.71 -7.93 -20.30
N ASP A 99 1.26 -8.87 -19.53
CA ASP A 99 0.74 -9.26 -18.22
C ASP A 99 1.37 -8.47 -17.04
N GLY A 100 2.26 -7.51 -17.32
CA GLY A 100 2.90 -6.65 -16.33
C GLY A 100 4.19 -7.21 -15.72
N ILE A 101 4.53 -6.71 -14.52
CA ILE A 101 5.82 -6.99 -13.86
C ILE A 101 5.62 -7.73 -12.54
N CYS A 102 6.46 -8.76 -12.33
CA CYS A 102 6.61 -9.41 -11.04
C CYS A 102 8.07 -9.39 -10.59
N LEU A 103 8.33 -9.00 -9.35
CA LEU A 103 9.61 -9.17 -8.67
C LEU A 103 9.60 -10.50 -7.94
N LYS A 104 10.68 -11.27 -8.09
CA LYS A 104 10.86 -12.60 -7.50
C LYS A 104 12.13 -12.66 -6.67
N GLY A 105 12.12 -13.50 -5.62
CA GLY A 105 13.34 -13.98 -4.97
C GLY A 105 13.86 -13.12 -3.81
N GLU A 106 13.54 -11.83 -3.78
CA GLU A 106 13.99 -10.89 -2.75
C GLU A 106 12.96 -9.78 -2.46
N THR A 107 13.19 -9.09 -1.35
CA THR A 107 12.39 -7.97 -0.86
C THR A 107 12.56 -6.71 -1.71
N LEU A 108 11.45 -5.98 -1.94
CA LEU A 108 11.45 -4.58 -2.30
C LEU A 108 11.42 -3.72 -1.03
N LYS A 109 12.47 -2.94 -0.77
CA LYS A 109 12.62 -2.22 0.49
C LYS A 109 12.70 -0.70 0.29
N ILE A 110 11.83 0.04 0.96
CA ILE A 110 11.76 1.51 0.93
C ILE A 110 12.52 2.08 2.14
N LEU A 111 13.48 2.95 1.86
CA LEU A 111 14.39 3.54 2.85
C LEU A 111 14.45 5.07 2.78
N THR A 112 13.49 5.71 2.13
CA THR A 112 13.52 7.13 1.82
C THR A 112 12.10 7.70 1.63
N HIS A 113 12.00 8.99 1.33
CA HIS A 113 10.74 9.75 1.29
C HIS A 113 10.25 10.08 -0.13
N ASP A 114 9.00 10.53 -0.24
CA ASP A 114 8.32 10.92 -1.48
C ASP A 114 8.31 9.79 -2.52
N ILE A 115 7.69 8.67 -2.14
CA ILE A 115 7.66 7.43 -2.95
C ILE A 115 6.22 7.07 -3.34
N ILE A 116 6.03 6.81 -4.63
CA ILE A 116 4.80 6.24 -5.20
C ILE A 116 5.14 4.91 -5.88
N ILE A 117 4.48 3.81 -5.51
CA ILE A 117 4.63 2.51 -6.17
C ILE A 117 3.25 1.98 -6.52
N ARG A 118 3.02 1.68 -7.81
CA ARG A 118 1.73 1.21 -8.29
C ARG A 118 1.82 0.00 -9.21
N TYR A 119 0.84 -0.90 -9.11
CA TYR A 119 0.59 -1.97 -10.10
C TYR A 119 1.77 -2.92 -10.38
N ILE A 120 2.60 -3.19 -9.38
CA ILE A 120 3.64 -4.23 -9.47
C ILE A 120 3.34 -5.38 -8.52
N ARG A 121 3.93 -6.54 -8.82
CA ARG A 121 3.86 -7.72 -7.95
C ARG A 121 5.20 -7.96 -7.29
N VAL A 122 5.20 -8.37 -6.03
CA VAL A 122 6.40 -8.80 -5.31
C VAL A 122 6.12 -10.13 -4.66
N ARG A 123 6.75 -11.20 -5.15
CA ARG A 123 6.57 -12.56 -4.65
C ARG A 123 7.91 -13.22 -4.36
N VAL A 124 8.28 -13.26 -3.09
CA VAL A 124 9.65 -13.62 -2.64
C VAL A 124 9.95 -15.11 -2.89
N GLY A 125 9.05 -15.98 -2.43
CA GLY A 125 9.21 -17.43 -2.44
C GLY A 125 10.16 -17.95 -1.36
N ASN A 126 10.21 -19.27 -1.22
CA ASN A 126 10.94 -19.93 -0.13
C ASN A 126 12.40 -20.30 -0.44
N ALA A 127 12.95 -19.93 -1.59
CA ALA A 127 14.33 -20.32 -1.98
C ALA A 127 15.41 -19.83 -1.00
N LYS A 128 15.14 -18.75 -0.26
CA LYS A 128 16.04 -18.18 0.75
C LYS A 128 15.64 -18.55 2.19
N PHE A 129 14.73 -19.49 2.40
CA PHE A 129 14.40 -19.98 3.75
C PHE A 129 15.65 -20.57 4.44
N ASN A 130 15.89 -20.20 5.70
CA ASN A 130 17.08 -20.53 6.50
C ASN A 130 18.45 -20.08 5.93
N VAL A 131 18.48 -19.38 4.80
CA VAL A 131 19.70 -18.75 4.29
C VAL A 131 19.98 -17.47 5.10
N GLY A 132 21.17 -17.36 5.67
CA GLY A 132 21.60 -16.20 6.47
C GLY A 132 21.21 -16.25 7.96
N GLY A 133 20.74 -17.39 8.47
CA GLY A 133 20.55 -17.63 9.91
C GLY A 133 19.27 -17.07 10.54
N THR A 134 18.55 -16.17 9.86
CA THR A 134 17.20 -15.75 10.25
C THR A 134 16.28 -15.64 9.03
N ASN A 135 15.00 -15.98 9.21
CA ASN A 135 13.95 -15.69 8.21
C ASN A 135 13.39 -14.27 8.36
N GLN A 136 13.82 -13.57 9.41
CA GLN A 136 13.39 -12.20 9.71
C GLN A 136 13.81 -11.20 8.62
N GLY A 137 12.92 -10.28 8.28
CA GLY A 137 13.13 -9.23 7.29
C GLY A 137 13.13 -9.73 5.84
N LYS A 138 12.42 -10.82 5.56
CA LYS A 138 12.18 -11.33 4.20
C LYS A 138 10.74 -11.04 3.77
N ASP A 139 10.36 -9.79 3.98
CA ASP A 139 9.07 -9.30 3.55
C ASP A 139 9.00 -9.23 2.03
N ALA A 140 7.81 -9.23 1.44
CA ALA A 140 7.71 -8.90 0.02
C ALA A 140 7.95 -7.39 -0.17
N ILE A 141 7.20 -6.53 0.54
CA ILE A 141 7.39 -5.08 0.54
C ILE A 141 7.67 -4.60 1.97
N ASP A 142 8.84 -4.00 2.18
CA ASP A 142 9.29 -3.49 3.48
C ASP A 142 9.44 -1.96 3.43
N ILE A 143 8.63 -1.24 4.20
CA ILE A 143 8.70 0.22 4.36
C ILE A 143 9.34 0.50 5.73
N SER A 144 10.61 0.92 5.71
CA SER A 144 11.42 1.01 6.94
C SER A 144 11.76 2.45 7.35
N VAL A 145 11.94 3.37 6.39
CA VAL A 145 12.38 4.75 6.62
C VAL A 145 11.74 5.66 5.57
N GLY A 146 11.44 6.89 5.96
CA GLY A 146 11.02 7.96 5.06
C GLY A 146 9.74 8.67 5.50
N LYS A 147 9.16 9.43 4.59
CA LYS A 147 7.86 10.05 4.78
C LYS A 147 7.16 10.30 3.46
N ASP A 148 5.85 10.48 3.46
CA ASP A 148 5.07 10.72 2.24
C ASP A 148 5.25 9.55 1.25
N ILE A 149 4.79 8.37 1.65
CA ILE A 149 4.95 7.12 0.90
C ILE A 149 3.58 6.53 0.62
N ILE A 150 3.31 6.19 -0.64
CA ILE A 150 2.11 5.47 -1.04
C ILE A 150 2.44 4.24 -1.88
N VAL A 151 1.92 3.10 -1.44
CA VAL A 151 1.91 1.83 -2.18
C VAL A 151 0.46 1.54 -2.53
N ASP A 152 0.14 1.55 -3.81
CA ASP A 152 -1.24 1.44 -4.32
C ASP A 152 -1.34 0.31 -5.33
N HIS A 153 -2.40 -0.50 -5.27
CA HIS A 153 -2.65 -1.57 -6.26
C HIS A 153 -1.45 -2.50 -6.51
N CYS A 154 -0.70 -2.84 -5.46
CA CYS A 154 0.38 -3.83 -5.55
C CYS A 154 -0.11 -5.19 -5.05
N SER A 155 0.48 -6.28 -5.58
CA SER A 155 0.25 -7.63 -5.03
C SER A 155 1.52 -8.15 -4.40
N ALA A 156 1.48 -8.41 -3.12
CA ALA A 156 2.59 -8.85 -2.30
C ALA A 156 2.24 -10.20 -1.66
N GLY A 157 3.14 -11.17 -1.79
CA GLY A 157 2.90 -12.49 -1.24
C GLY A 157 4.10 -13.41 -1.30
N TRP A 158 3.88 -14.66 -0.87
CA TRP A 158 4.91 -15.68 -0.76
C TRP A 158 6.16 -15.21 -0.01
N SER A 159 5.97 -14.30 0.94
CA SER A 159 7.02 -13.82 1.84
C SER A 159 7.38 -14.87 2.88
N LEU A 160 8.55 -14.72 3.49
CA LEU A 160 9.03 -15.61 4.57
C LEU A 160 8.93 -14.96 5.97
N ASP A 161 8.55 -13.69 6.02
CA ASP A 161 8.23 -12.95 7.25
C ASP A 161 6.85 -12.29 7.06
N GLU A 162 6.76 -11.03 6.66
CA GLU A 162 5.48 -10.38 6.32
C GLU A 162 5.28 -10.12 4.82
N ALA A 163 4.05 -10.07 4.32
CA ALA A 163 3.81 -9.67 2.94
C ALA A 163 4.09 -8.16 2.73
N VAL A 164 3.45 -7.28 3.50
CA VAL A 164 3.70 -5.83 3.43
C VAL A 164 3.80 -5.23 4.82
N SER A 165 4.94 -4.64 5.16
CA SER A 165 5.16 -4.01 6.46
C SER A 165 5.50 -2.52 6.35
N ALA A 166 5.09 -1.76 7.35
CA ALA A 166 5.58 -0.40 7.61
C ALA A 166 6.06 -0.34 9.05
N SER A 167 7.38 -0.42 9.25
CA SER A 167 7.94 -0.67 10.58
C SER A 167 9.25 0.09 10.82
N THR A 168 9.28 0.87 11.90
CA THR A 168 10.49 1.52 12.38
C THR A 168 10.63 1.49 13.90
N LYS A 169 11.88 1.44 14.37
CA LYS A 169 12.25 1.58 15.80
C LYS A 169 12.51 3.03 16.19
N LEU A 170 12.75 3.90 15.22
CA LEU A 170 13.09 5.31 15.41
C LEU A 170 12.02 6.19 14.75
N PRO A 171 11.83 7.45 15.16
CA PRO A 171 10.84 8.36 14.56
C PRO A 171 11.29 8.86 13.18
N THR A 172 11.52 7.92 12.25
CA THR A 172 12.08 8.11 10.91
C THR A 172 11.13 7.64 9.82
N LEU A 173 9.92 7.17 10.17
CA LEU A 173 8.90 6.75 9.23
C LEU A 173 7.55 7.38 9.59
N ASP A 174 7.01 8.23 8.72
CA ASP A 174 5.73 8.92 8.94
C ASP A 174 4.94 9.05 7.62
N ARG A 175 3.62 9.27 7.68
CA ARG A 175 2.76 9.51 6.50
C ARG A 175 2.90 8.44 5.41
N VAL A 176 2.49 7.23 5.78
CA VAL A 176 2.48 6.06 4.89
C VAL A 176 1.05 5.70 4.53
N THR A 177 0.80 5.34 3.27
CA THR A 177 -0.44 4.70 2.86
C THR A 177 -0.15 3.43 2.06
N VAL A 178 -0.81 2.34 2.44
CA VAL A 178 -0.92 1.12 1.66
C VAL A 178 -2.39 0.98 1.30
N GLN A 179 -2.73 1.10 0.02
CA GLN A 179 -4.12 1.06 -0.42
C GLN A 179 -4.34 0.12 -1.60
N TRP A 180 -5.54 -0.47 -1.67
CA TRP A 180 -5.94 -1.35 -2.78
C TRP A 180 -4.95 -2.49 -3.07
N CYS A 181 -4.12 -2.88 -2.10
CA CYS A 181 -3.09 -3.90 -2.29
C CYS A 181 -3.62 -5.29 -1.92
N PHE A 182 -3.10 -6.32 -2.59
CA PHE A 182 -3.27 -7.71 -2.19
C PHE A 182 -2.06 -8.10 -1.33
N ILE A 183 -2.32 -8.49 -0.08
CA ILE A 183 -1.35 -8.83 0.95
C ILE A 183 -1.64 -10.28 1.36
N THR A 184 -1.09 -11.23 0.62
CA THR A 184 -1.65 -12.59 0.59
C THR A 184 -0.59 -13.68 0.64
N GLU A 185 -0.93 -14.85 1.17
CA GLU A 185 -0.12 -16.07 1.12
C GLU A 185 1.32 -15.87 1.65
N GLY A 186 1.48 -15.24 2.83
CA GLY A 186 2.72 -15.34 3.59
C GLY A 186 3.02 -16.82 3.88
N LEU A 187 4.21 -17.31 3.49
CA LEU A 187 4.53 -18.73 3.53
C LEU A 187 4.71 -19.20 4.96
N ASN A 188 3.96 -20.23 5.35
CA ASN A 188 3.87 -20.68 6.73
C ASN A 188 4.89 -21.77 7.12
N VAL A 189 6.07 -21.76 6.50
CA VAL A 189 7.10 -22.83 6.60
C VAL A 189 7.46 -23.20 8.06
N ASP A 190 7.52 -22.22 8.94
CA ASP A 190 7.85 -22.34 10.38
C ASP A 190 6.73 -21.78 11.28
N ASN A 191 5.48 -21.87 10.83
CA ASN A 191 4.30 -21.24 11.48
C ASN A 191 4.37 -19.70 11.56
N HIS A 192 5.02 -19.08 10.57
CA HIS A 192 5.27 -17.64 10.51
C HIS A 192 4.80 -17.00 9.18
N GLY A 193 3.70 -17.46 8.58
CA GLY A 193 3.16 -16.84 7.37
C GLY A 193 2.33 -15.58 7.66
N TYR A 194 2.89 -14.37 7.60
CA TYR A 194 2.21 -13.18 8.11
C TYR A 194 1.87 -12.09 7.08
N GLY A 195 0.81 -11.34 7.34
CA GLY A 195 0.33 -10.25 6.48
C GLY A 195 1.14 -8.96 6.62
N SER A 196 0.99 -8.26 7.75
CA SER A 196 1.60 -6.95 7.98
C SER A 196 2.03 -6.70 9.43
N LEU A 197 3.30 -6.33 9.59
CA LEU A 197 3.84 -5.77 10.82
C LEU A 197 3.87 -4.25 10.68
N ILE A 198 3.08 -3.57 11.50
CA ILE A 198 2.86 -2.12 11.38
C ILE A 198 3.38 -1.44 12.66
N ARG A 199 4.61 -0.92 12.62
CA ARG A 199 5.30 -0.39 13.80
C ARG A 199 5.68 1.07 13.61
N GLY A 200 4.99 1.95 14.34
CA GLY A 200 5.26 3.38 14.34
C GLY A 200 5.69 3.87 15.72
N THR A 201 6.36 5.00 15.76
CA THR A 201 6.80 5.66 17.00
C THR A 201 6.92 7.16 16.78
N GLY A 202 6.84 7.97 17.84
CA GLY A 202 7.00 9.43 17.74
C GLY A 202 5.86 10.12 16.98
N GLY A 203 4.63 9.61 17.10
CA GLY A 203 3.45 10.19 16.46
C GLY A 203 3.29 9.84 14.98
N ALA A 204 3.93 8.76 14.52
CA ALA A 204 3.83 8.26 13.16
C ALA A 204 2.36 7.98 12.76
N LYS A 205 2.03 8.28 11.50
CA LYS A 205 0.67 8.16 10.95
C LYS A 205 0.62 7.28 9.71
N TYR A 206 -0.04 6.13 9.79
CA TYR A 206 -0.15 5.16 8.70
C TYR A 206 -1.60 4.87 8.35
N SER A 207 -1.87 4.63 7.07
CA SER A 207 -3.17 4.23 6.54
C SER A 207 -3.05 2.93 5.77
N TYR A 208 -3.93 1.97 6.06
CA TYR A 208 -4.10 0.72 5.34
C TYR A 208 -5.56 0.64 4.91
N LEU A 209 -5.82 0.95 3.64
CA LEU A 209 -7.15 1.23 3.11
C LEU A 209 -7.49 0.27 1.97
N HIS A 210 -8.69 -0.33 1.95
CA HIS A 210 -9.14 -1.13 0.81
C HIS A 210 -8.18 -2.28 0.40
N ASN A 211 -7.41 -2.83 1.33
CA ASN A 211 -6.49 -3.93 1.03
C ASN A 211 -7.20 -5.28 1.19
N LEU A 212 -6.71 -6.28 0.47
CA LEU A 212 -7.06 -7.68 0.67
C LEU A 212 -5.97 -8.38 1.47
N TYR A 213 -6.33 -8.93 2.62
CA TYR A 213 -5.53 -9.89 3.38
C TYR A 213 -6.11 -11.29 3.17
N ALA A 214 -5.35 -12.24 2.64
CA ALA A 214 -5.86 -13.59 2.42
C ALA A 214 -4.80 -14.66 2.65
N HIS A 215 -5.18 -15.77 3.29
CA HIS A 215 -4.32 -16.94 3.47
C HIS A 215 -3.00 -16.65 4.19
N ASN A 216 -3.00 -15.65 5.06
CA ASN A 216 -1.91 -15.38 5.99
C ASN A 216 -2.29 -15.98 7.34
N ARG A 217 -1.37 -16.69 8.00
CA ARG A 217 -1.57 -17.21 9.36
C ARG A 217 -1.99 -16.15 10.37
N GLY A 218 -1.51 -14.92 10.26
CA GLY A 218 -1.88 -13.86 11.18
C GLY A 218 -1.25 -12.52 10.81
N ARG A 219 -1.25 -11.59 11.77
CA ARG A 219 -0.84 -10.19 11.58
C ARG A 219 -1.63 -9.52 10.45
N ASN A 220 -2.95 -9.67 10.48
CA ASN A 220 -3.88 -9.04 9.52
C ASN A 220 -4.76 -7.97 10.21
N PRO A 221 -4.22 -6.88 10.81
CA PRO A 221 -2.80 -6.48 10.93
C PRO A 221 -2.17 -6.80 12.31
N ARG A 222 -0.86 -6.56 12.48
CA ARG A 222 -0.22 -6.42 13.80
C ARG A 222 0.37 -5.02 14.03
N PRO A 223 -0.39 -4.07 14.60
CA PRO A 223 0.10 -2.74 14.89
C PRO A 223 0.80 -2.65 16.26
N GLY A 224 1.68 -1.67 16.44
CA GLY A 224 2.26 -1.34 17.74
C GLY A 224 3.48 -0.42 17.62
N ASN A 225 4.33 -0.43 18.64
CA ASN A 225 5.64 0.21 18.64
C ASN A 225 6.68 -0.75 19.25
N TYR A 226 7.97 -0.61 18.95
CA TYR A 226 8.96 -1.52 19.53
C TYR A 226 9.16 -1.25 21.03
N ASP A 227 9.47 -2.29 21.82
CA ASP A 227 9.59 -2.21 23.29
C ASP A 227 10.66 -1.21 23.79
N VAL A 228 11.55 -0.75 22.92
CA VAL A 228 12.49 0.35 23.21
C VAL A 228 11.79 1.71 23.38
N ASN A 229 10.54 1.82 22.91
CA ASN A 229 9.68 3.00 22.95
C ASN A 229 8.38 2.70 23.73
N PRO A 230 8.45 2.36 25.03
CA PRO A 230 7.27 2.14 25.85
C PRO A 230 6.43 3.41 26.02
N TYR A 231 5.20 3.26 26.48
CA TYR A 231 4.19 4.32 26.63
C TYR A 231 4.66 5.58 27.37
N ASP A 232 5.60 5.44 28.32
CA ASP A 232 6.17 6.53 29.11
C ASP A 232 7.29 7.30 28.39
N LYS A 233 7.89 6.71 27.35
CA LYS A 233 8.92 7.33 26.51
C LYS A 233 8.39 7.81 25.16
N ASP A 234 7.34 7.17 24.65
CA ASP A 234 6.68 7.50 23.39
C ASP A 234 5.16 7.66 23.63
N PRO A 235 4.74 8.79 24.24
CA PRO A 235 3.32 9.04 24.55
C PRO A 235 2.46 9.26 23.29
N ASP A 236 3.09 9.53 22.15
CA ASP A 236 2.40 9.78 20.88
C ASP A 236 2.12 8.49 20.11
N GLY A 237 3.09 7.56 20.10
CA GLY A 237 2.95 6.23 19.53
C GLY A 237 2.65 6.22 18.03
N LEU A 238 1.84 5.24 17.62
CA LEU A 238 1.33 5.09 16.25
C LEU A 238 -0.13 5.54 16.17
N LEU A 239 -0.48 6.34 15.17
CA LEU A 239 -1.85 6.48 14.67
C LEU A 239 -2.02 5.64 13.41
N LEU A 240 -2.90 4.64 13.46
CA LEU A 240 -3.22 3.75 12.35
C LEU A 240 -4.68 3.91 11.93
N ASP A 241 -4.90 4.20 10.66
CA ASP A 241 -6.19 4.06 10.00
C ASP A 241 -6.22 2.72 9.25
N PHE A 242 -7.02 1.77 9.70
CA PHE A 242 -7.17 0.45 9.10
C PHE A 242 -8.63 0.26 8.68
N SER A 243 -8.94 0.72 7.48
CA SER A 243 -10.33 0.91 7.05
C SER A 243 -10.64 0.25 5.70
N ASN A 244 -11.86 -0.28 5.58
CA ASN A 244 -12.38 -0.94 4.38
C ASN A 244 -11.52 -2.08 3.82
N ASN A 245 -10.73 -2.76 4.65
CA ASN A 245 -9.95 -3.93 4.24
C ASN A 245 -10.82 -5.20 4.24
N VAL A 246 -10.52 -6.13 3.33
CA VAL A 246 -11.08 -7.49 3.31
C VAL A 246 -10.06 -8.43 3.93
N ILE A 247 -10.50 -9.28 4.86
CA ILE A 247 -9.62 -10.24 5.53
C ILE A 247 -10.23 -11.64 5.46
N TYR A 248 -9.50 -12.57 4.85
CA TYR A 248 -9.98 -13.92 4.58
C TYR A 248 -8.99 -15.00 5.03
N ASN A 249 -9.53 -16.08 5.60
CA ASN A 249 -8.81 -17.32 5.93
C ASN A 249 -7.49 -17.10 6.68
N TRP A 250 -7.57 -16.53 7.88
CA TRP A 250 -6.43 -16.43 8.81
C TRP A 250 -6.24 -17.74 9.60
N GLY A 251 -5.09 -17.90 10.24
CA GLY A 251 -4.83 -19.03 11.12
C GLY A 251 -5.27 -18.77 12.57
N GLY A 252 -5.88 -19.76 13.20
CA GLY A 252 -6.24 -19.69 14.63
C GLY A 252 -7.42 -18.76 14.92
N ASP A 253 -7.47 -18.21 16.14
CA ASP A 253 -8.69 -17.64 16.73
C ASP A 253 -8.95 -16.15 16.45
N HIS A 254 -8.08 -15.45 15.72
CA HIS A 254 -8.27 -14.04 15.37
C HIS A 254 -7.40 -13.61 14.18
N ALA A 255 -7.89 -12.63 13.41
CA ALA A 255 -7.20 -12.16 12.21
C ALA A 255 -6.05 -11.19 12.51
N GLY A 256 -6.31 -10.18 13.33
CA GLY A 256 -5.35 -9.14 13.73
C GLY A 256 -5.08 -9.14 15.22
N TYR A 257 -3.91 -8.64 15.64
CA TYR A 257 -3.59 -8.54 17.06
C TYR A 257 -2.52 -7.51 17.36
N ASN A 258 -2.49 -7.02 18.60
CA ASN A 258 -1.30 -6.43 19.20
C ASN A 258 -0.88 -7.31 20.38
N SER A 259 0.40 -7.70 20.42
CA SER A 259 0.96 -8.55 21.47
C SER A 259 1.71 -7.76 22.55
N ASP A 260 2.00 -6.49 22.30
CA ASP A 260 2.80 -5.64 23.16
C ASP A 260 2.02 -5.31 24.44
N SER A 261 2.70 -5.22 25.57
CA SER A 261 2.05 -4.84 26.84
C SER A 261 2.17 -3.36 27.16
N LYS A 262 3.11 -2.65 26.54
CA LYS A 262 3.50 -1.27 26.89
C LYS A 262 3.52 -0.30 25.70
N SER A 263 2.90 -0.66 24.58
CA SER A 263 2.85 0.20 23.40
C SER A 263 1.77 1.27 23.49
N ILE A 264 1.91 2.35 22.71
CA ILE A 264 0.79 3.25 22.40
C ILE A 264 0.44 3.12 20.91
N THR A 265 -0.83 2.79 20.67
CA THR A 265 -1.44 2.76 19.33
C THR A 265 -2.84 3.34 19.42
N LYS A 266 -3.12 4.30 18.55
CA LYS A 266 -4.43 4.87 18.26
C LYS A 266 -4.90 4.22 16.96
N LEU A 267 -5.95 3.40 17.01
CA LEU A 267 -6.41 2.61 15.87
C LEU A 267 -7.84 2.99 15.49
N ASN A 268 -8.05 3.40 14.24
CA ASN A 268 -9.35 3.32 13.59
C ASN A 268 -9.45 1.96 12.90
N TYR A 269 -10.45 1.14 13.24
CA TYR A 269 -10.74 -0.15 12.61
C TYR A 269 -12.17 -0.10 12.07
N VAL A 270 -12.33 0.41 10.85
CA VAL A 270 -13.65 0.84 10.33
C VAL A 270 -14.00 0.14 9.03
N GLY A 271 -15.22 -0.38 8.93
CA GLY A 271 -15.76 -0.90 7.66
C GLY A 271 -15.00 -2.10 7.07
N ASN A 272 -14.24 -2.84 7.89
CA ASN A 272 -13.52 -4.03 7.42
C ASN A 272 -14.47 -5.23 7.26
N TYR A 273 -14.20 -6.09 6.28
CA TYR A 273 -14.99 -7.29 5.98
C TYR A 273 -14.18 -8.56 6.24
N LEU A 274 -14.50 -9.27 7.32
CA LEU A 274 -13.77 -10.46 7.76
C LEU A 274 -14.57 -11.72 7.45
N ILE A 275 -13.91 -12.73 6.87
CA ILE A 275 -14.50 -14.01 6.54
C ILE A 275 -13.55 -15.13 7.04
N PRO A 276 -13.95 -15.94 8.03
CA PRO A 276 -13.15 -17.11 8.43
C PRO A 276 -13.11 -18.12 7.27
N GLY A 277 -11.94 -18.73 7.06
CA GLY A 277 -11.75 -19.81 6.08
C GLY A 277 -11.45 -21.14 6.76
N SER A 278 -10.97 -22.13 6.00
CA SER A 278 -10.70 -23.48 6.52
C SER A 278 -9.62 -23.55 7.61
N ASP A 279 -8.71 -22.57 7.66
CA ASP A 279 -7.62 -22.52 8.64
C ASP A 279 -7.96 -21.66 9.87
N SER A 280 -9.13 -21.00 9.85
CA SER A 280 -9.59 -20.11 10.91
C SER A 280 -10.40 -20.86 11.95
N GLU A 281 -10.18 -20.54 13.22
CA GLU A 281 -11.17 -20.80 14.26
C GLU A 281 -12.21 -19.67 14.25
N ALA A 282 -13.46 -20.00 13.92
CA ALA A 282 -14.54 -19.02 13.77
C ALA A 282 -15.10 -18.53 15.13
N THR A 283 -14.29 -17.78 15.87
CA THR A 283 -14.60 -17.32 17.25
C THR A 283 -15.45 -16.05 17.32
N GLY A 284 -15.65 -15.35 16.20
CA GLY A 284 -16.22 -14.00 16.18
C GLY A 284 -15.21 -12.89 16.51
N ILE A 285 -13.95 -13.21 16.80
CA ILE A 285 -12.92 -12.21 17.12
C ILE A 285 -12.20 -11.77 15.85
N ALA A 286 -12.30 -10.47 15.54
CA ALA A 286 -11.50 -9.83 14.50
C ALA A 286 -10.10 -9.45 15.01
N TYR A 287 -10.04 -8.92 16.24
CA TYR A 287 -8.82 -8.30 16.76
C TYR A 287 -8.56 -8.62 18.24
N SER A 288 -7.35 -9.10 18.56
CA SER A 288 -6.92 -9.34 19.95
C SER A 288 -5.96 -8.25 20.45
N THR A 289 -6.33 -7.52 21.49
CA THR A 289 -5.53 -6.38 21.98
C THR A 289 -4.54 -6.74 23.10
N GLY A 290 -3.39 -6.07 23.09
CA GLY A 290 -2.23 -6.40 23.93
C GLY A 290 -1.94 -5.41 25.05
N SER A 291 -2.07 -4.11 24.77
CA SER A 291 -1.62 -3.05 25.67
C SER A 291 -2.79 -2.19 26.18
N PRO A 292 -2.92 -2.00 27.50
CA PRO A 292 -3.97 -1.15 28.08
C PRO A 292 -3.74 0.35 27.84
N TYR A 293 -2.60 0.74 27.24
CA TYR A 293 -2.29 2.12 26.86
C TYR A 293 -2.69 2.44 25.41
N ASN A 294 -3.08 1.41 24.65
CA ASN A 294 -3.67 1.61 23.33
C ASN A 294 -5.10 2.16 23.46
N SER A 295 -5.57 2.79 22.40
CA SER A 295 -6.95 3.25 22.27
C SER A 295 -7.45 2.97 20.85
N SER A 296 -8.72 2.62 20.70
CA SER A 296 -9.25 2.23 19.39
C SER A 296 -10.68 2.69 19.18
N TYR A 297 -11.05 2.88 17.93
CA TYR A 297 -12.40 3.11 17.45
C TYR A 297 -12.77 1.99 16.47
N PHE A 298 -13.86 1.29 16.74
CA PHE A 298 -14.36 0.17 15.92
C PHE A 298 -15.78 0.49 15.45
N GLU A 299 -16.00 0.50 14.14
CA GLU A 299 -17.30 0.86 13.55
C GLU A 299 -17.54 0.12 12.23
N GLY A 300 -18.79 -0.30 11.98
CA GLY A 300 -19.20 -0.80 10.66
C GLY A 300 -18.53 -2.08 10.15
N ASN A 301 -17.77 -2.82 10.98
CA ASN A 301 -17.08 -4.04 10.57
C ASN A 301 -18.03 -5.23 10.49
N TYR A 302 -17.76 -6.10 9.52
CA TYR A 302 -18.44 -7.37 9.32
C TYR A 302 -17.54 -8.53 9.71
N TYR A 303 -18.13 -9.55 10.32
CA TYR A 303 -17.52 -10.84 10.56
C TYR A 303 -18.48 -11.92 10.06
N ASP A 304 -18.01 -12.72 9.11
CA ASP A 304 -18.76 -13.81 8.49
C ASP A 304 -20.18 -13.39 8.05
N ASP A 305 -20.23 -12.41 7.15
CA ASP A 305 -21.45 -11.81 6.59
C ASP A 305 -22.39 -11.11 7.59
N LYS A 306 -22.00 -11.00 8.86
CA LYS A 306 -22.77 -10.32 9.92
C LYS A 306 -22.07 -9.06 10.39
N LYS A 307 -22.83 -7.97 10.53
CA LYS A 307 -22.40 -6.77 11.25
C LYS A 307 -22.94 -6.85 12.68
N PRO A 308 -22.10 -7.07 13.71
CA PRO A 308 -22.55 -6.99 15.09
C PRO A 308 -23.10 -5.60 15.41
N GLU A 309 -24.18 -5.53 16.18
CA GLU A 309 -24.68 -4.26 16.69
C GLU A 309 -23.65 -3.60 17.62
N ASN A 310 -23.03 -4.40 18.48
CA ASN A 310 -21.93 -3.97 19.32
C ASN A 310 -20.58 -4.39 18.73
N GLN A 311 -19.90 -3.44 18.09
CA GLN A 311 -18.61 -3.67 17.42
C GLN A 311 -17.50 -4.15 18.38
N TRP A 312 -17.65 -3.93 19.69
CA TRP A 312 -16.69 -4.41 20.69
C TRP A 312 -16.73 -5.93 20.91
N GLU A 313 -17.75 -6.64 20.41
CA GLU A 313 -17.80 -8.10 20.40
C GLU A 313 -16.71 -8.72 19.52
N LEU A 314 -16.22 -7.96 18.53
CA LEU A 314 -15.13 -8.37 17.64
C LEU A 314 -13.74 -8.26 18.30
N VAL A 315 -13.65 -7.73 19.52
CA VAL A 315 -12.38 -7.41 20.18
C VAL A 315 -12.16 -8.30 21.40
N LYS A 316 -11.04 -9.04 21.39
CA LYS A 316 -10.60 -9.84 22.54
C LYS A 316 -9.70 -9.02 23.44
N PHE A 317 -10.18 -8.74 24.66
CA PHE A 317 -9.42 -8.12 25.74
C PHE A 317 -8.69 -9.17 26.60
N ARG A 318 -7.54 -8.81 27.17
CA ARG A 318 -6.84 -9.71 28.09
C ARG A 318 -7.66 -9.87 29.37
N LYS A 319 -7.75 -11.11 29.87
CA LYS A 319 -8.48 -11.44 31.13
C LYS A 319 -7.96 -10.68 32.35
N SER A 320 -6.70 -10.23 32.33
CA SER A 320 -6.07 -9.46 33.41
C SER A 320 -6.45 -7.98 33.43
N TRP A 321 -7.16 -7.47 32.43
CA TRP A 321 -7.53 -6.06 32.36
C TRP A 321 -8.68 -5.73 33.29
N THR A 322 -8.58 -4.57 33.95
CA THR A 322 -9.67 -4.00 34.75
C THR A 322 -10.73 -3.39 33.85
N ALA A 323 -11.95 -3.18 34.40
CA ALA A 323 -13.02 -2.48 33.70
C ALA A 323 -12.58 -1.06 33.25
N LYS A 324 -11.76 -0.37 34.05
CA LYS A 324 -11.21 0.93 33.69
C LYS A 324 -10.30 0.85 32.46
N GLN A 325 -9.38 -0.11 32.40
CA GLN A 325 -8.49 -0.28 31.24
C GLN A 325 -9.28 -0.58 29.96
N ILE A 326 -10.33 -1.39 30.05
CA ILE A 326 -11.23 -1.66 28.92
C ILE A 326 -11.96 -0.37 28.52
N SER A 327 -12.47 0.39 29.48
CA SER A 327 -13.16 1.66 29.22
C SER A 327 -12.24 2.70 28.57
N ASP A 328 -10.99 2.83 29.03
CA ASP A 328 -10.02 3.79 28.48
C ASP A 328 -9.59 3.41 27.05
N TYR A 329 -9.56 2.11 26.73
CA TYR A 329 -9.26 1.62 25.38
C TYR A 329 -10.35 2.03 24.37
N LYS A 330 -11.63 1.92 24.76
CA LYS A 330 -12.78 2.09 23.86
C LYS A 330 -13.05 3.57 23.56
N GLN A 331 -12.79 3.99 22.33
CA GLN A 331 -13.15 5.33 21.86
C GLN A 331 -14.54 5.33 21.21
N ASN A 332 -15.26 6.44 21.34
CA ASN A 332 -16.59 6.65 20.76
C ASN A 332 -16.59 7.52 19.49
N LYS A 333 -15.42 8.03 19.10
CA LYS A 333 -15.20 8.81 17.88
C LYS A 333 -13.93 8.32 17.20
N PRO A 334 -13.85 8.39 15.87
CA PRO A 334 -12.63 8.08 15.16
C PRO A 334 -11.54 9.08 15.53
N PHE A 335 -10.30 8.61 15.54
CA PHE A 335 -9.14 9.49 15.55
C PHE A 335 -9.09 10.27 14.23
N LYS A 336 -8.65 11.53 14.28
CA LYS A 336 -8.59 12.39 13.10
C LYS A 336 -7.58 11.85 12.07
N THR A 337 -8.05 11.54 10.88
CA THR A 337 -7.25 11.13 9.71
C THR A 337 -7.33 12.19 8.60
N THR A 338 -6.66 11.95 7.47
CA THR A 338 -6.88 12.71 6.23
C THR A 338 -8.24 12.35 5.61
N SER A 339 -8.64 12.99 4.51
CA SER A 339 -9.88 12.62 3.81
C SER A 339 -9.74 11.20 3.25
N VAL A 340 -10.59 10.28 3.72
CA VAL A 340 -10.73 8.92 3.21
C VAL A 340 -12.20 8.72 2.85
N LYS A 341 -12.48 8.28 1.63
CA LYS A 341 -13.82 7.94 1.16
C LYS A 341 -14.19 6.56 1.69
N LEU A 342 -14.74 6.55 2.91
CA LEU A 342 -15.21 5.31 3.52
C LEU A 342 -16.45 4.77 2.79
N GLU A 343 -16.47 3.46 2.62
CA GLU A 343 -17.62 2.70 2.13
C GLU A 343 -18.21 1.82 3.25
N ASP A 344 -19.42 1.30 3.05
CA ASP A 344 -19.87 0.19 3.89
C ASP A 344 -19.05 -1.08 3.56
N ALA A 345 -18.86 -1.94 4.57
CA ALA A 345 -17.95 -3.09 4.42
C ALA A 345 -18.34 -4.07 3.30
N LYS A 346 -19.63 -4.18 2.92
CA LYS A 346 -20.07 -5.06 1.83
C LYS A 346 -19.69 -4.48 0.47
N SER A 347 -19.81 -3.16 0.30
CA SER A 347 -19.33 -2.47 -0.90
C SER A 347 -17.81 -2.56 -1.01
N ALA A 348 -17.09 -2.30 0.09
CA ALA A 348 -15.65 -2.50 0.17
C ALA A 348 -15.25 -3.92 -0.21
N TYR A 349 -15.95 -4.96 0.29
CA TYR A 349 -15.70 -6.35 -0.12
C TYR A 349 -15.77 -6.54 -1.63
N LYS A 350 -16.83 -6.03 -2.29
CA LYS A 350 -16.97 -6.17 -3.74
C LYS A 350 -15.85 -5.44 -4.48
N HIS A 351 -15.64 -4.17 -4.16
CA HIS A 351 -14.68 -3.32 -4.87
C HIS A 351 -13.25 -3.80 -4.67
N VAL A 352 -12.85 -4.23 -3.47
CA VAL A 352 -11.49 -4.75 -3.21
C VAL A 352 -11.23 -6.01 -4.05
N LEU A 353 -12.19 -6.93 -4.11
CA LEU A 353 -12.07 -8.15 -4.93
C LEU A 353 -12.05 -7.84 -6.44
N GLU A 354 -12.74 -6.78 -6.85
CA GLU A 354 -12.84 -6.40 -8.25
C GLU A 354 -11.62 -5.61 -8.73
N HIS A 355 -11.20 -4.59 -7.99
CA HIS A 355 -10.22 -3.59 -8.45
C HIS A 355 -8.82 -3.77 -7.83
N GLY A 356 -8.72 -4.30 -6.61
CA GLY A 356 -7.47 -4.38 -5.85
C GLY A 356 -6.37 -5.27 -6.44
N GLY A 357 -5.19 -5.17 -5.84
CA GLY A 357 -3.95 -5.81 -6.28
C GLY A 357 -3.39 -5.20 -7.56
N ALA A 358 -2.35 -5.81 -8.10
CA ALA A 358 -1.79 -5.47 -9.41
C ALA A 358 -2.75 -5.90 -10.53
N SER A 359 -3.83 -5.13 -10.70
CA SER A 359 -4.89 -5.39 -11.66
C SER A 359 -4.59 -4.84 -13.07
N LEU A 360 -3.60 -3.95 -13.18
CA LEU A 360 -3.07 -3.41 -14.43
C LEU A 360 -1.63 -3.90 -14.68
N PRO A 361 -1.24 -4.09 -15.96
CA PRO A 361 -2.08 -4.10 -17.16
C PRO A 361 -3.08 -5.26 -17.20
N LEU A 362 -2.86 -6.32 -16.40
CA LEU A 362 -3.75 -7.46 -16.29
C LEU A 362 -3.52 -8.15 -14.95
N ARG A 363 -4.58 -8.53 -14.23
CA ARG A 363 -4.48 -9.41 -13.05
C ARG A 363 -3.99 -10.81 -13.45
N ASP A 364 -2.94 -11.30 -12.78
CA ASP A 364 -2.34 -12.60 -13.10
C ASP A 364 -3.13 -13.79 -12.51
N ALA A 365 -2.63 -15.01 -12.78
CA ALA A 365 -3.30 -16.24 -12.37
C ALA A 365 -3.39 -16.43 -10.84
N VAL A 366 -2.42 -15.91 -10.09
CA VAL A 366 -2.38 -16.05 -8.62
C VAL A 366 -3.43 -15.16 -7.99
N ASP A 367 -3.47 -13.87 -8.35
CA ASP A 367 -4.45 -12.94 -7.80
C ASP A 367 -5.88 -13.31 -8.22
N LYS A 368 -6.05 -13.83 -9.46
CA LYS A 368 -7.34 -14.38 -9.92
C LYS A 368 -7.78 -15.59 -9.10
N ARG A 369 -6.87 -16.52 -8.80
CA ARG A 369 -7.15 -17.68 -7.96
C ARG A 369 -7.58 -17.25 -6.55
N ILE A 370 -6.85 -16.34 -5.92
CA ILE A 370 -7.18 -15.84 -4.57
C ILE A 370 -8.58 -15.22 -4.53
N VAL A 371 -8.92 -14.36 -5.51
CA VAL A 371 -10.26 -13.78 -5.61
C VAL A 371 -11.33 -14.86 -5.78
N SER A 372 -11.07 -15.88 -6.60
CA SER A 372 -11.98 -17.01 -6.77
C SER A 372 -12.14 -17.82 -5.48
N GLU A 373 -11.06 -18.06 -4.74
CA GLU A 373 -11.06 -18.81 -3.49
C GLU A 373 -11.86 -18.09 -2.41
N ILE A 374 -11.75 -16.77 -2.31
CA ILE A 374 -12.55 -15.96 -1.38
C ILE A 374 -14.04 -16.06 -1.73
N LYS A 375 -14.39 -15.90 -3.02
CA LYS A 375 -15.79 -16.00 -3.49
C LYS A 375 -16.38 -17.39 -3.22
N ASN A 376 -15.57 -18.43 -3.35
CA ASN A 376 -15.97 -19.82 -3.12
C ASN A 376 -15.79 -20.27 -1.66
N ARG A 377 -15.28 -19.40 -0.78
CA ARG A 377 -14.89 -19.74 0.61
C ARG A 377 -14.01 -21.00 0.67
N SER A 378 -13.02 -21.08 -0.22
CA SER A 378 -12.04 -22.16 -0.35
C SER A 378 -10.60 -21.67 -0.18
N GLY A 379 -9.60 -22.48 -0.55
CA GLY A 379 -8.18 -22.14 -0.40
C GLY A 379 -7.67 -22.43 1.02
N LYS A 380 -6.35 -22.39 1.21
CA LYS A 380 -5.70 -22.75 2.47
C LYS A 380 -4.41 -21.96 2.68
N ILE A 381 -3.95 -21.85 3.91
CA ILE A 381 -2.59 -21.39 4.22
C ILE A 381 -1.59 -22.41 3.65
N ILE A 382 -0.55 -21.91 2.98
CA ILE A 382 0.46 -22.73 2.29
C ILE A 382 1.83 -22.60 2.94
N ASN A 383 2.68 -23.62 2.76
CA ASN A 383 4.07 -23.60 3.22
C ASN A 383 5.03 -23.28 2.07
N SER A 384 4.64 -23.54 0.82
CA SER A 384 5.43 -23.19 -0.34
C SER A 384 4.56 -22.69 -1.48
N GLN A 385 5.07 -21.73 -2.25
CA GLN A 385 4.47 -21.36 -3.53
C GLN A 385 4.41 -22.53 -4.51
N GLU A 386 5.27 -23.54 -4.38
CA GLU A 386 5.23 -24.73 -5.26
C GLU A 386 3.99 -25.60 -5.01
N ASP A 387 3.37 -25.51 -3.83
CA ASP A 387 2.14 -26.25 -3.48
C ASP A 387 0.94 -25.87 -4.38
N ILE A 388 1.04 -24.71 -5.05
CA ILE A 388 0.01 -24.08 -5.87
C ILE A 388 0.52 -23.72 -7.28
N GLY A 389 1.65 -24.29 -7.69
CA GLY A 389 2.20 -24.16 -9.05
C GLY A 389 3.27 -23.08 -9.27
N GLY A 390 3.67 -22.34 -8.24
CA GLY A 390 4.75 -21.36 -8.30
C GLY A 390 4.41 -20.10 -9.13
N TRP A 391 5.45 -19.35 -9.51
CA TRP A 391 5.28 -18.11 -10.27
C TRP A 391 4.67 -18.38 -11.65
N PRO A 392 3.56 -17.70 -12.02
CA PRO A 392 2.99 -17.85 -13.34
C PRO A 392 3.94 -17.26 -14.39
N ILE A 393 3.94 -17.85 -15.59
CA ILE A 393 4.60 -17.26 -16.75
C ILE A 393 3.79 -16.03 -17.17
N LEU A 394 4.41 -14.85 -17.09
CA LEU A 394 3.83 -13.60 -17.57
C LEU A 394 4.11 -13.44 -19.06
N LYS A 395 3.05 -13.28 -19.86
CA LYS A 395 3.16 -13.09 -21.31
C LYS A 395 3.53 -11.64 -21.61
N SER A 396 4.49 -11.46 -22.51
CA SER A 396 4.87 -10.13 -22.97
C SER A 396 4.11 -9.71 -24.22
N ALA A 397 3.92 -8.40 -24.36
CA ALA A 397 3.50 -7.75 -25.59
C ALA A 397 4.52 -6.65 -25.96
N PRO A 398 4.53 -6.16 -27.21
CA PRO A 398 5.28 -4.97 -27.56
C PRO A 398 4.79 -3.76 -26.73
N ALA A 399 5.73 -2.96 -26.23
CA ALA A 399 5.39 -1.67 -25.64
C ALA A 399 4.84 -0.73 -26.74
N PRO A 400 3.90 0.18 -26.41
CA PRO A 400 3.52 1.26 -27.30
C PRO A 400 4.74 2.07 -27.73
N LYS A 401 4.71 2.59 -28.96
CA LYS A 401 5.77 3.48 -29.45
C LYS A 401 5.70 4.81 -28.72
N ASP A 402 6.84 5.24 -28.22
CA ASP A 402 7.14 6.55 -27.63
C ASP A 402 8.43 7.00 -28.32
N THR A 403 8.36 8.09 -29.09
CA THR A 403 9.43 8.52 -30.00
C THR A 403 10.50 9.34 -29.29
N ASP A 404 10.13 10.13 -28.29
CA ASP A 404 11.04 11.04 -27.58
C ASP A 404 11.40 10.56 -26.16
N LEU A 405 10.82 9.44 -25.73
CA LEU A 405 11.11 8.72 -24.50
C LEU A 405 10.69 9.47 -23.23
N ASP A 406 9.59 10.23 -23.30
CA ASP A 406 9.02 10.95 -22.16
C ASP A 406 8.02 10.11 -21.32
N GLY A 407 7.83 8.83 -21.66
CA GLY A 407 6.94 7.92 -20.95
C GLY A 407 5.51 7.93 -21.45
N ILE A 408 5.20 8.73 -22.47
CA ILE A 408 3.88 8.90 -23.06
C ILE A 408 3.90 8.30 -24.48
N PRO A 409 2.95 7.41 -24.83
CA PRO A 409 2.90 6.88 -26.19
C PRO A 409 2.54 7.95 -27.23
N ASP A 410 3.14 7.87 -28.42
CA ASP A 410 2.91 8.78 -29.56
C ASP A 410 1.41 9.01 -29.83
N VAL A 411 0.61 7.94 -29.69
CA VAL A 411 -0.85 7.97 -29.94
C VAL A 411 -1.58 8.87 -28.94
N TRP A 412 -1.14 8.86 -27.68
CA TRP A 412 -1.71 9.71 -26.64
C TRP A 412 -1.24 11.15 -26.82
N GLU A 413 0.04 11.36 -27.11
CA GLU A 413 0.61 12.67 -27.40
C GLU A 413 -0.12 13.40 -28.54
N MET A 414 -0.28 12.74 -29.69
CA MET A 414 -1.01 13.31 -30.84
C MET A 414 -2.44 13.71 -30.48
N LYS A 415 -3.11 12.90 -29.65
CA LYS A 415 -4.49 13.17 -29.22
C LYS A 415 -4.57 14.37 -28.27
N ASN A 416 -3.53 14.64 -27.50
CA ASN A 416 -3.49 15.70 -26.49
C ASN A 416 -2.65 16.93 -26.92
N GLY A 417 -2.19 16.97 -28.18
CA GLY A 417 -1.48 18.11 -28.75
C GLY A 417 -0.04 18.29 -28.26
N LEU A 418 0.64 17.19 -27.90
CA LEU A 418 2.07 17.18 -27.56
C LEU A 418 2.93 16.94 -28.81
N ASP A 419 4.22 17.27 -28.70
CA ASP A 419 5.20 17.15 -29.77
C ASP A 419 6.03 15.89 -29.61
N LEU A 420 5.83 14.91 -30.51
CA LEU A 420 6.48 13.58 -30.56
C LEU A 420 8.02 13.56 -30.58
N LYS A 421 8.67 14.71 -30.49
CA LYS A 421 10.13 14.88 -30.54
C LYS A 421 10.64 15.76 -29.41
N ASN A 422 9.80 16.11 -28.44
CA ASN A 422 10.11 17.05 -27.39
C ASN A 422 9.81 16.46 -26.01
N SER A 423 10.75 15.65 -25.52
CA SER A 423 10.59 14.89 -24.28
C SER A 423 10.39 15.73 -23.02
N SER A 424 10.60 17.05 -23.10
CA SER A 424 10.34 17.97 -21.98
C SER A 424 8.86 18.28 -21.82
N ASP A 425 8.03 18.01 -22.81
CA ASP A 425 6.62 18.37 -22.74
C ASP A 425 5.72 17.39 -21.97
N GLY A 426 6.17 16.14 -21.77
CA GLY A 426 5.63 15.25 -20.74
C GLY A 426 5.64 15.86 -19.33
N ASN A 427 6.56 16.80 -19.06
CA ASN A 427 6.65 17.55 -17.80
C ASN A 427 5.87 18.88 -17.80
N LYS A 428 5.18 19.26 -18.89
CA LYS A 428 4.25 20.41 -18.87
C LYS A 428 3.16 20.15 -17.83
N VAL A 429 2.94 21.11 -16.95
CA VAL A 429 1.92 21.02 -15.90
C VAL A 429 0.60 21.54 -16.45
N ALA A 430 -0.45 20.72 -16.38
CA ALA A 430 -1.80 21.08 -16.76
C ALA A 430 -2.50 21.91 -15.68
N GLU A 431 -3.71 22.42 -15.98
CA GLU A 431 -4.49 23.27 -15.08
C GLU A 431 -4.85 22.59 -13.74
N ASP A 432 -4.98 21.26 -13.74
CA ASP A 432 -5.26 20.42 -12.58
C ASP A 432 -4.02 20.13 -11.69
N GLY A 433 -2.85 20.67 -12.07
CA GLY A 433 -1.61 20.57 -11.30
C GLY A 433 -0.79 19.30 -11.56
N TYR A 434 -1.25 18.39 -12.40
CA TYR A 434 -0.49 17.20 -12.83
C TYR A 434 0.35 17.49 -14.08
N THR A 435 1.50 16.81 -14.23
CA THR A 435 2.22 16.83 -15.51
C THR A 435 1.46 16.04 -16.58
N MET A 436 1.75 16.26 -17.86
CA MET A 436 1.14 15.50 -18.95
C MET A 436 1.42 14.00 -18.82
N LEU A 437 2.61 13.61 -18.37
CA LEU A 437 2.93 12.22 -18.03
C LEU A 437 2.01 11.68 -16.94
N GLU A 438 1.82 12.42 -15.84
CA GLU A 438 0.89 12.02 -14.78
C GLU A 438 -0.55 11.91 -15.29
N LYS A 439 -1.00 12.81 -16.16
CA LYS A 439 -2.33 12.72 -16.79
C LYS A 439 -2.48 11.44 -17.61
N TYR A 440 -1.47 11.08 -18.40
CA TYR A 440 -1.45 9.81 -19.11
C TYR A 440 -1.54 8.63 -18.13
N LEU A 441 -0.68 8.59 -17.10
CA LEU A 441 -0.65 7.52 -16.10
C LEU A 441 -1.98 7.37 -15.33
N ASN A 442 -2.65 8.48 -15.04
CA ASN A 442 -3.94 8.50 -14.35
C ASN A 442 -5.07 7.98 -15.25
N GLN A 443 -5.08 8.39 -16.52
CA GLN A 443 -6.10 7.94 -17.48
C GLN A 443 -6.03 6.43 -17.77
N MET A 444 -4.86 5.81 -17.66
CA MET A 444 -4.72 4.35 -17.80
C MET A 444 -5.53 3.58 -16.75
N VAL A 445 -5.79 4.19 -15.60
CA VAL A 445 -6.59 3.61 -14.52
C VAL A 445 -8.08 3.84 -14.77
N GLU A 446 -8.47 5.06 -15.15
CA GLU A 446 -9.85 5.44 -15.48
C GLU A 446 -10.43 4.61 -16.63
N TYR A 447 -9.61 4.27 -17.64
CA TYR A 447 -10.05 3.44 -18.78
C TYR A 447 -10.50 2.02 -18.37
N LYS A 448 -10.25 1.60 -17.11
CA LYS A 448 -10.63 0.28 -16.60
C LYS A 448 -11.59 0.30 -15.42
N THR A 449 -11.74 1.41 -14.72
CA THR A 449 -12.89 1.61 -13.83
C THR A 449 -14.07 2.01 -14.71
N PRO A 450 -15.14 1.21 -14.79
CA PRO A 450 -16.37 1.71 -15.41
C PRO A 450 -16.89 2.82 -14.48
N GLU A 451 -16.54 4.08 -14.77
CA GLU A 451 -17.24 5.19 -14.16
C GLU A 451 -18.59 5.37 -14.88
N GLU A 452 -19.64 5.48 -14.06
CA GLU A 452 -20.94 6.08 -14.39
C GLU A 452 -21.90 5.27 -15.29
N SER A 453 -22.37 4.11 -14.83
CA SER A 453 -23.64 3.53 -15.33
C SER A 453 -24.86 3.74 -14.42
N ASP A 454 -24.71 4.39 -13.26
CA ASP A 454 -25.81 4.57 -12.29
C ASP A 454 -26.46 5.96 -12.34
N HIS A 455 -26.50 6.56 -13.53
CA HIS A 455 -27.40 7.67 -13.84
C HIS A 455 -28.26 7.33 -15.07
N ASN A 456 -29.30 6.54 -14.84
CA ASN A 456 -30.62 6.66 -15.47
C ASN A 456 -31.70 5.96 -14.62
#